data_AF-A0A662C766-F1
#
_entry.id   AF-A0A662C766-F1
#
_cell.length_a   1.000
_cell.length_b   1.000
_cell.length_c   1.000
_cell.angle_alpha   90.00
_cell.angle_beta   90.00
_cell.angle_gamma   90.00
#
_symmetry.space_group_name_H-M   'P 1'
#
loop_
_entity.id
_entity.type
_entity.pdbx_description
1 polymer ?
#
loop_
_entity_poly.entity_id
_entity_poly.type
_entity_poly.pdbx_seq_one_letter_code
_entity_poly.pdbx_strand_id
1 'polypeptide(L)'
;MDKLIFEVKGDERKWNEILAEFYNDELAKECLVEYDATAKGHSARVHFLNYKNNPELINKLAKSENIISAYIINNKDITKNIR
;
A
#
# COMPACT_ATOMS: atom_id res chain seq x y z
N MET A 1 5.87 16.70 -0.94
CA MET A 1 6.18 15.36 -1.43
C MET A 1 4.88 14.59 -1.44
N ASP A 2 4.46 14.13 -2.61
CA ASP A 2 3.21 13.39 -2.74
C ASP A 2 3.49 11.91 -2.44
N LYS A 3 2.67 11.29 -1.59
CA LYS A 3 2.84 9.89 -1.19
C LYS A 3 1.53 9.13 -1.31
N LEU A 4 1.60 7.90 -1.77
CA LEU A 4 0.50 6.95 -1.76
C LEU A 4 0.63 6.08 -0.51
N ILE A 5 -0.36 6.11 0.35
CA ILE A 5 -0.44 5.24 1.53
C ILE A 5 -1.60 4.27 1.31
N PHE A 6 -1.35 2.97 1.42
CA PHE A 6 -2.43 1.99 1.40
C PHE A 6 -2.29 0.99 2.53
N GLU A 7 -3.44 0.49 2.97
CA GLU A 7 -3.54 -0.50 4.03
C GLU A 7 -4.01 -1.82 3.44
N VAL A 8 -3.27 -2.87 3.75
CA VAL A 8 -3.50 -4.23 3.28
C VAL A 8 -3.87 -5.09 4.48
N LYS A 9 -4.92 -5.92 4.36
CA LYS A 9 -5.16 -7.04 5.29
C LYS A 9 -4.39 -8.25 4.79
N GLY A 10 -3.80 -9.02 5.69
CA GLY A 10 -3.01 -10.17 5.28
C GLY A 10 -2.62 -11.07 6.43
N ASP A 11 -2.27 -12.30 6.10
CA ASP A 11 -1.56 -13.19 7.02
C ASP A 11 -0.10 -12.74 7.05
N GLU A 12 0.42 -12.53 8.26
CA GLU A 12 1.79 -12.10 8.50
C GLU A 12 2.86 -13.01 7.85
N ARG A 13 2.55 -14.29 7.70
CA ARG A 13 3.44 -15.27 7.05
C ARG A 13 3.57 -15.07 5.56
N LYS A 14 2.62 -14.34 4.94
CA LYS A 14 2.50 -14.15 3.49
C LYS A 14 2.73 -12.70 3.07
N TRP A 15 3.20 -11.83 3.96
CA TRP A 15 3.43 -10.42 3.61
C TRP A 15 4.32 -10.25 2.39
N ASN A 16 5.40 -11.03 2.26
CA ASN A 16 6.27 -10.95 1.10
C ASN A 16 5.53 -11.26 -0.21
N GLU A 17 4.64 -12.25 -0.21
CA GLU A 17 3.86 -12.63 -1.39
C GLU A 17 2.77 -11.59 -1.70
N ILE A 18 2.01 -11.19 -0.68
CA ILE A 18 0.93 -10.20 -0.79
C ILE A 18 1.48 -8.87 -1.28
N LEU A 19 2.61 -8.45 -0.71
CA LEU A 19 3.18 -7.16 -1.02
C LEU A 19 3.91 -7.15 -2.37
N ALA A 20 4.51 -8.28 -2.78
CA ALA A 20 5.07 -8.45 -4.12
C ALA A 20 4.01 -8.34 -5.25
N GLU A 21 2.73 -8.56 -4.97
CA GLU A 21 1.65 -8.30 -5.93
C GLU A 21 1.61 -6.82 -6.33
N PHE A 22 1.87 -5.92 -5.37
CA PHE A 22 1.78 -4.48 -5.54
C PHE A 22 3.07 -3.87 -6.06
N TYR A 23 4.23 -4.40 -5.68
CA TYR A 23 5.52 -3.83 -6.03
C TYR A 23 6.55 -4.84 -6.52
N ASN A 24 7.40 -4.34 -7.42
CA ASN A 24 8.57 -5.03 -7.95
C ASN A 24 9.72 -4.92 -6.91
N ASP A 25 10.74 -5.78 -6.98
CA ASP A 25 11.88 -5.78 -6.04
C ASP A 25 12.59 -4.41 -5.92
N GLU A 26 12.61 -3.62 -6.99
CA GLU A 26 13.16 -2.25 -6.96
C GLU A 26 12.29 -1.27 -6.17
N LEU A 27 10.97 -1.40 -6.27
CA LEU A 27 10.00 -0.55 -5.57
C LEU A 27 9.90 -0.88 -4.09
N ALA A 28 10.17 -2.13 -3.71
CA ALA A 28 10.25 -2.55 -2.32
C ALA A 28 11.31 -1.76 -1.53
N LYS A 29 12.38 -1.30 -2.20
CA LYS A 29 13.47 -0.53 -1.57
C LYS A 29 13.10 0.93 -1.29
N GLU A 30 12.16 1.49 -2.06
CA GLU A 30 11.65 2.85 -1.90
C GLU A 30 10.32 2.91 -1.12
N CYS A 31 9.90 1.76 -0.60
CA CYS A 31 8.68 1.55 0.13
C CYS A 31 8.96 1.45 1.63
N LEU A 32 8.16 2.16 2.44
CA LEU A 32 8.15 1.96 3.89
C LEU A 32 6.90 1.16 4.27
N VAL A 33 7.10 0.01 4.91
CA VAL A 33 6.03 -0.86 5.40
C VAL A 33 5.98 -0.78 6.92
N GLU A 34 4.82 -0.40 7.45
CA GLU A 34 4.51 -0.40 8.88
C GLU A 34 3.52 -1.53 9.16
N TYR A 35 3.89 -2.46 10.03
CA TYR A 35 3.02 -3.58 10.41
C TYR A 35 2.18 -3.19 11.62
N ASP A 36 0.88 -3.41 11.53
CA ASP A 36 -0.08 -3.18 12.61
C ASP A 36 -0.80 -4.50 12.92
N ALA A 37 -0.53 -5.04 14.10
CA ALA A 37 -1.14 -6.25 14.62
C ALA A 37 -2.13 -5.88 15.73
N THR A 38 -3.42 -5.91 15.41
CA THR A 38 -4.49 -5.66 16.39
C THR A 38 -5.16 -6.96 16.79
N ALA A 39 -5.88 -6.96 17.92
CA ALA A 39 -6.69 -8.11 18.36
C ALA A 39 -7.78 -8.51 17.35
N LYS A 40 -8.07 -7.67 16.34
CA LYS A 40 -9.08 -7.91 15.29
C LYS A 40 -8.46 -8.41 13.97
N GLY A 41 -7.14 -8.36 13.80
CA GLY A 41 -6.46 -8.81 12.59
C GLY A 41 -5.09 -8.18 12.39
N HIS A 42 -4.36 -8.74 11.43
CA HIS A 42 -3.07 -8.24 10.96
C HIS A 42 -3.26 -7.39 9.72
N SER A 43 -2.66 -6.20 9.73
CA SER A 43 -2.64 -5.28 8.61
C SER A 43 -1.25 -4.72 8.41
N ALA A 44 -0.94 -4.32 7.19
CA ALA A 44 0.28 -3.60 6.85
C ALA A 44 -0.10 -2.28 6.17
N ARG A 45 0.48 -1.19 6.65
CA ARG A 45 0.40 0.11 6.00
C ARG A 45 1.65 0.33 5.17
N VAL A 46 1.46 0.68 3.92
CA VAL A 46 2.51 0.72 2.90
C VAL A 46 2.59 2.13 2.35
N HIS A 47 3.77 2.75 2.43
CA HIS A 47 4.02 4.14 2.05
C HIS A 47 4.88 4.18 0.79
N PHE A 48 4.34 4.73 -0.28
CA PHE A 48 4.99 4.89 -1.58
C PHE A 48 5.26 6.37 -1.89
N LEU A 49 6.54 6.74 -1.97
CA LEU A 49 6.96 8.10 -2.31
C LEU A 49 6.98 8.36 -3.83
N ASN A 50 7.25 7.33 -4.66
CA ASN A 50 7.40 7.45 -6.12
C ASN A 50 6.23 6.85 -6.93
N TYR A 51 5.02 6.79 -6.35
CA TYR A 51 3.88 6.11 -6.98
C TYR A 51 3.48 6.67 -8.35
N LYS A 52 3.75 7.95 -8.62
CA LYS A 52 3.44 8.60 -9.91
C LYS A 52 4.17 7.98 -11.10
N ASN A 53 5.34 7.36 -10.87
CA ASN A 53 6.10 6.65 -11.89
C ASN A 53 5.55 5.23 -12.14
N ASN A 54 4.56 4.79 -11.36
CA ASN A 54 3.94 3.46 -11.45
C ASN A 54 2.41 3.56 -11.53
N PRO A 55 1.87 4.01 -12.69
CA PRO A 55 0.42 4.11 -12.88
C PRO A 55 -0.30 2.75 -12.72
N GLU A 56 0.39 1.63 -12.96
CA GLU A 56 -0.13 0.28 -12.76
C GLU A 56 -0.43 -0.05 -11.29
N LEU A 57 0.28 0.58 -10.35
CA LEU A 57 0.09 0.36 -8.91
C LEU A 57 -1.34 0.71 -8.49
N ILE A 58 -1.87 1.84 -8.96
CA ILE A 58 -3.24 2.27 -8.63
C ILE A 58 -4.26 1.25 -9.14
N ASN A 59 -4.06 0.72 -10.35
CA ASN A 59 -4.93 -0.30 -10.94
C ASN A 59 -4.86 -1.62 -10.18
N LYS A 60 -3.67 -2.03 -9.72
CA LYS A 60 -3.50 -3.23 -8.89
C LYS A 60 -4.20 -3.08 -7.54
N LEU A 61 -4.03 -1.93 -6.88
CA LEU A 61 -4.67 -1.65 -5.61
C LEU A 61 -6.21 -1.68 -5.74
N ALA A 62 -6.76 -1.11 -6.82
CA ALA A 62 -8.20 -1.07 -7.05
C ALA A 62 -8.83 -2.45 -7.33
N LYS A 63 -8.03 -3.43 -7.75
CA LYS A 63 -8.48 -4.80 -8.07
C LYS A 63 -8.24 -5.80 -6.95
N SER A 64 -7.41 -5.47 -5.97
CA SER A 64 -7.00 -6.44 -4.95
C SER A 64 -7.98 -6.48 -3.79
N GLU A 65 -8.43 -7.69 -3.45
CA GLU A 65 -9.38 -7.93 -2.34
C GLU A 65 -8.75 -7.77 -0.95
N ASN A 66 -7.42 -7.64 -0.90
CA ASN A 66 -6.63 -7.46 0.31
C ASN A 66 -6.47 -5.99 0.69
N ILE A 67 -6.84 -5.05 -0.18
CA ILE A 67 -6.77 -3.62 0.15
C ILE A 67 -7.96 -3.22 1.01
N ILE A 68 -7.67 -2.69 2.20
CA ILE A 68 -8.66 -2.10 3.10
C ILE A 68 -8.90 -0.64 2.71
N SER A 69 -7.84 0.09 2.38
CA SER A 69 -7.93 1.50 2.00
C SER A 69 -6.69 1.98 1.26
N ALA A 70 -6.83 3.02 0.45
CA ALA A 70 -5.70 3.72 -0.17
C ALA A 70 -5.94 5.23 -0.19
N TYR A 71 -4.88 6.00 0.06
CA TYR A 71 -4.88 7.45 0.20
C TYR A 71 -3.71 8.06 -0.56
N ILE A 72 -3.98 9.08 -1.36
CA ILE A 72 -2.95 9.95 -1.92
C ILE A 72 -2.84 11.16 -0.99
N ILE A 73 -1.66 11.38 -0.44
CA ILE A 73 -1.34 12.53 0.39
C ILE A 73 -0.45 13.44 -0.42
N ASN A 74 -0.99 14.58 -0.81
CA ASN A 74 -0.25 15.69 -1.37
C ASN A 74 0.03 16.72 -0.28
N ASN A 75 1.06 17.56 -0.45
CA ASN A 75 1.51 18.54 0.56
C ASN A 75 0.41 19.38 1.24
N LYS A 76 -0.78 19.51 0.64
CA LYS A 76 -1.91 20.28 1.16
C LYS A 76 -3.24 19.51 1.22
N ASP A 77 -3.29 18.27 0.71
CA ASP A 77 -4.55 17.53 0.51
C ASP A 77 -4.38 16.03 0.73
N ILE A 78 -5.43 15.40 1.27
CA ILE A 78 -5.51 13.94 1.42
C ILE A 78 -6.72 13.46 0.62
N THR A 79 -6.48 12.68 -0.43
CA THR A 79 -7.52 12.13 -1.29
C THR A 79 -7.61 10.62 -1.09
N LYS A 80 -8.76 10.12 -0.64
CA LYS A 80 -9.02 8.68 -0.58
C LYS A 80 -9.22 8.15 -2.00
N ASN A 81 -8.41 7.16 -2.38
CA ASN A 81 -8.41 6.56 -3.71
C ASN A 81 -9.25 5.28 -3.75
N ILE A 82 -9.22 4.45 -2.68
CA ILE A 82 -9.91 3.15 -2.63
C ILE A 82 -10.58 2.97 -1.26
N ARG A 83 -11.77 2.33 -1.25
CA ARG A 83 -12.66 2.15 -0.09
C ARG A 83 -13.02 0.69 0.14
#